data_AF-A0A844KQG5-F1
#
_entry.id   AF-A0A844KQG5-F1
#
_cell.length_a   1.000
_cell.length_b   1.000
_cell.length_c   1.000
_cell.angle_alpha   90.00
_cell.angle_beta   90.00
_cell.angle_gamma   90.00
#
_symmetry.space_group_name_H-M   'P 1'
#
loop_
_entity.id
_entity.type
_entity.pdbx_description
1 polymer ?
#
loop_
_entity_poly.entity_id
_entity_poly.type
_entity_poly.pdbx_seq_one_letter_code
_entity_poly.pdbx_strand_id
1 'polypeptide(L)'
;MKKIGYFFSGFLPILTTTAAQILASFFMFGIAALFLCPASQSTGFDADTIETLLTNTEFNACIMLIYTVTCIVFMGIWYYRSCGGNYLPKPSLTFHPLQFLSIILLIPGMQFFSGYLTSAVSFLFPNWLSQYEKLMETAGLDSDIGLFMFIYAVILGPVCEELVFRGVTMRLVRRALPFWAANLMQAVLFGIFHMNWIQGIYAFVLGLVLGWICEKGGSIYFSMFFHILFNFWGTIIGPLLNNLKETDLLGIIIFLFTIVSLVLGFSLFRLGTKWRDQKAARLMAAPDHDDHFEAAE
;
A
#
# COMPACT_ATOMS: atom_id res chain seq x y z
N MET A 1 25.31 -2.48 19.69
CA MET A 1 23.97 -2.67 20.31
C MET A 1 22.86 -1.82 19.66
N LYS A 2 23.01 -0.50 19.48
CA LYS A 2 21.94 0.36 18.91
C LYS A 2 21.44 -0.02 17.50
N LYS A 3 22.33 -0.41 16.58
CA LYS A 3 21.95 -0.84 15.21
C LYS A 3 21.12 -2.13 15.20
N ILE A 4 21.47 -3.09 16.05
CA ILE A 4 20.74 -4.36 16.19
C ILE A 4 19.32 -4.08 16.70
N GLY A 5 19.19 -3.21 17.70
CA GLY A 5 17.88 -2.76 18.20
C GLY A 5 17.00 -2.21 17.07
N TYR A 6 17.50 -1.29 16.25
CA TYR A 6 16.73 -0.71 15.14
C TYR A 6 16.32 -1.72 14.07
N PHE A 7 17.17 -2.72 13.78
CA PHE A 7 16.82 -3.81 12.87
C PHE A 7 15.60 -4.58 13.38
N PHE A 8 15.63 -5.04 14.63
CA PHE A 8 14.52 -5.77 15.23
C PHE A 8 13.28 -4.90 15.47
N SER A 9 13.46 -3.61 15.75
CA SER A 9 12.34 -2.67 15.82
C SER A 9 11.58 -2.54 14.50
N GLY A 10 12.20 -2.89 13.36
CA GLY A 10 11.52 -2.95 12.06
C GLY A 10 10.36 -3.94 12.00
N PHE A 11 10.31 -4.95 12.88
CA PHE A 11 9.19 -5.90 12.94
C PHE A 11 8.02 -5.40 13.79
N LEU A 12 8.26 -4.42 14.67
CA LEU A 12 7.23 -3.92 15.58
C LEU A 12 5.98 -3.36 14.87
N PRO A 13 6.09 -2.59 13.77
CA PRO A 13 4.91 -2.06 13.11
C PRO A 13 3.94 -3.16 12.66
N ILE A 14 4.47 -4.25 12.10
CA ILE A 14 3.65 -5.38 11.65
C ILE A 14 3.02 -6.10 12.83
N LEU A 15 3.80 -6.38 13.88
CA LEU A 15 3.26 -7.00 15.10
C LEU A 15 2.14 -6.17 15.71
N THR A 16 2.29 -4.84 15.73
CA THR A 16 1.24 -3.94 16.23
C THR A 16 0.03 -3.89 15.32
N THR A 17 0.20 -3.93 14.00
CA THR A 17 -0.92 -3.98 13.04
C THR A 17 -1.68 -5.30 13.14
N THR A 18 -0.98 -6.44 13.24
CA THR A 18 -1.61 -7.74 13.47
C THR A 18 -2.34 -7.79 14.82
N ALA A 19 -1.74 -7.24 15.88
CA ALA A 19 -2.41 -7.13 17.18
C ALA A 19 -3.68 -6.27 17.09
N ALA A 20 -3.64 -5.14 16.38
CA ALA A 20 -4.80 -4.30 16.17
C ALA A 20 -5.92 -5.02 15.39
N GLN A 21 -5.57 -5.82 14.39
CA GLN A 21 -6.55 -6.65 13.66
C GLN A 21 -7.19 -7.70 14.57
N ILE A 22 -6.40 -8.44 15.36
CA ILE A 22 -6.91 -9.42 16.32
C ILE A 22 -7.85 -8.76 17.34
N LEU A 23 -7.47 -7.60 17.87
CA LEU A 23 -8.30 -6.84 18.81
C LEU A 23 -9.61 -6.36 18.17
N ALA A 24 -9.57 -5.90 16.91
CA ALA A 24 -10.76 -5.52 16.17
C ALA A 24 -11.70 -6.72 15.95
N SER A 25 -11.15 -7.90 15.64
CA SER A 25 -11.93 -9.14 15.53
C SER A 25 -12.60 -9.51 16.85
N PHE A 26 -11.86 -9.52 17.98
CA PHE A 26 -12.45 -9.81 19.29
C PHE A 26 -13.54 -8.81 19.68
N PHE A 27 -13.33 -7.52 19.38
CA PHE A 27 -14.34 -6.49 19.60
C PHE A 27 -15.62 -6.77 18.80
N MET A 28 -15.50 -7.12 17.52
CA MET A 28 -16.65 -7.45 16.68
C MET A 28 -17.39 -8.72 17.12
N PHE A 29 -16.66 -9.77 17.53
CA PHE A 29 -17.28 -10.95 18.14
C PHE A 29 -18.01 -10.62 19.44
N GLY A 30 -17.45 -9.72 20.26
CA GLY A 30 -18.11 -9.22 21.46
C GLY A 30 -19.43 -8.50 21.15
N ILE A 31 -19.44 -7.62 20.13
CA ILE A 31 -20.66 -6.97 19.65
C ILE A 31 -21.68 -8.01 19.18
N ALA A 32 -21.28 -8.95 18.34
CA ALA A 32 -22.17 -10.00 17.85
C ALA A 32 -22.79 -10.79 19.02
N ALA A 33 -22.01 -11.08 20.06
CA ALA A 33 -22.48 -11.85 21.21
C ALA A 33 -23.56 -11.10 22.00
N LEU A 34 -23.48 -9.77 22.09
CA LEU A 34 -24.48 -8.94 22.75
C LEU A 34 -25.85 -9.00 22.07
N PHE A 35 -25.91 -9.26 20.77
CA PHE A 35 -27.17 -9.32 20.01
C PHE A 35 -27.68 -10.75 19.81
N LEU A 36 -26.78 -11.68 19.45
CA LEU A 36 -27.15 -13.04 19.04
C LEU A 36 -27.36 -13.98 20.24
N CYS A 37 -26.57 -13.86 21.30
CA CYS A 37 -26.70 -14.77 22.46
C CYS A 37 -28.04 -14.59 23.20
N PRO A 38 -28.52 -13.36 23.48
CA PRO A 38 -29.85 -13.18 24.09
C PRO A 38 -30.99 -13.64 23.17
N ALA A 39 -30.88 -13.38 21.86
CA ALA A 39 -31.89 -13.77 20.88
C ALA A 39 -32.02 -15.30 20.74
N SER A 40 -30.91 -16.02 20.89
CA SER A 40 -30.85 -17.49 20.83
C SER A 40 -30.98 -18.17 22.20
N GLN A 41 -31.09 -17.40 23.29
CA GLN A 41 -31.04 -17.91 24.68
C GLN A 41 -29.79 -18.78 24.95
N SER A 42 -28.68 -18.49 24.28
CA SER A 42 -27.41 -19.19 24.43
C SER A 42 -26.42 -18.37 25.26
N THR A 43 -25.40 -19.03 25.82
CA THR A 43 -24.32 -18.38 26.59
C THR A 43 -23.08 -18.09 25.73
N GLY A 44 -23.12 -18.39 24.43
CA GLY A 44 -21.99 -18.27 23.51
C GLY A 44 -22.33 -18.77 22.11
N PHE A 45 -21.35 -18.78 21.22
CA PHE A 45 -21.52 -19.23 19.84
C PHE A 45 -21.20 -20.72 19.68
N ASP A 46 -22.03 -21.40 18.91
CA ASP A 46 -21.67 -22.69 18.33
C ASP A 46 -20.73 -22.52 17.12
N ALA A 47 -20.18 -23.63 16.65
CA ALA A 47 -19.22 -23.62 15.54
C ALA A 47 -19.82 -23.02 14.27
N ASP A 48 -21.07 -23.36 13.97
CA ASP A 48 -21.77 -22.91 12.76
C ASP A 48 -22.02 -21.40 12.76
N THR A 49 -22.35 -20.81 13.92
CA THR A 49 -22.49 -19.35 14.06
C THR A 49 -21.15 -18.65 13.89
N ILE A 50 -20.07 -19.20 14.46
CA ILE A 50 -18.72 -18.65 14.28
C ILE A 50 -18.32 -18.68 12.80
N GLU A 51 -18.53 -19.81 12.12
CA GLU A 51 -18.24 -19.96 10.70
C GLU A 51 -19.05 -18.95 9.88
N THR A 52 -20.36 -18.85 10.13
CA THR A 52 -21.25 -17.90 9.45
C THR A 52 -20.78 -16.45 9.61
N LEU A 53 -20.37 -16.05 10.81
CA LEU A 53 -19.83 -14.71 11.07
C LEU A 53 -18.50 -14.49 10.36
N LEU A 54 -17.59 -15.47 10.40
CA LEU A 54 -16.27 -15.39 9.76
C LEU A 54 -16.33 -15.37 8.24
N THR A 55 -17.36 -15.95 7.62
CA THR A 55 -17.57 -15.91 6.18
C THR A 55 -18.45 -14.75 5.74
N ASN A 56 -19.05 -14.00 6.68
CA ASN A 56 -19.90 -12.87 6.34
C ASN A 56 -19.07 -11.66 5.88
N THR A 57 -19.30 -11.20 4.66
CA THR A 57 -18.55 -10.10 4.04
C THR A 57 -18.71 -8.77 4.78
N GLU A 58 -19.91 -8.44 5.25
CA GLU A 58 -20.16 -7.19 6.00
C GLU A 58 -19.45 -7.21 7.37
N PHE A 59 -19.52 -8.35 8.07
CA PHE A 59 -18.84 -8.53 9.35
C PHE A 59 -17.32 -8.39 9.20
N ASN A 60 -16.75 -9.04 8.19
CA ASN A 60 -15.34 -8.86 7.84
C ASN A 60 -15.02 -7.42 7.45
N ALA A 61 -15.83 -6.76 6.62
CA ALA A 61 -15.63 -5.36 6.24
C ALA A 61 -15.59 -4.43 7.47
N CYS A 62 -16.45 -4.66 8.47
CA CYS A 62 -16.41 -3.92 9.73
C CYS A 62 -15.10 -4.14 10.52
N ILE A 63 -14.63 -5.39 10.63
CA ILE A 63 -13.32 -5.69 11.22
C ILE A 63 -12.22 -4.96 10.47
N MET A 64 -12.24 -5.04 9.14
CA MET A 64 -11.26 -4.42 8.25
C MET A 64 -11.23 -2.90 8.45
N LEU A 65 -12.39 -2.26 8.57
CA LEU A 65 -12.49 -0.83 8.81
C LEU A 65 -11.94 -0.42 10.17
N ILE A 66 -12.37 -1.10 11.24
CA ILE A 66 -11.95 -0.78 12.62
C ILE A 66 -10.44 -0.88 12.73
N TYR A 67 -9.85 -2.01 12.32
CA TYR A 67 -8.39 -2.16 12.43
C TYR A 67 -7.67 -1.12 11.57
N THR A 68 -8.14 -0.85 10.35
CA THR A 68 -7.45 0.04 9.41
C THR A 68 -7.44 1.47 9.92
N VAL A 69 -8.58 1.97 10.42
CA VAL A 69 -8.67 3.31 11.02
C VAL A 69 -7.78 3.40 12.25
N THR A 70 -7.84 2.41 13.15
CA THR A 70 -6.96 2.37 14.34
C THR A 70 -5.49 2.35 13.94
N CYS A 71 -5.12 1.56 12.92
CA CYS A 71 -3.75 1.48 12.42
C CYS A 71 -3.28 2.78 11.76
N ILE A 72 -4.12 3.43 10.94
CA ILE A 72 -3.79 4.73 10.33
C ILE A 72 -3.51 5.77 11.42
N VAL A 73 -4.35 5.83 12.45
CA VAL A 73 -4.14 6.77 13.56
C VAL A 73 -2.84 6.46 14.30
N PHE A 74 -2.65 5.22 14.73
CA PHE A 74 -1.48 4.82 15.51
C PHE A 74 -0.17 4.96 14.71
N MET A 75 -0.14 4.46 13.48
CA MET A 75 1.02 4.54 12.59
C MET A 75 1.26 5.97 12.10
N GLY A 76 0.21 6.76 11.90
CA GLY A 76 0.31 8.17 11.59
C GLY A 76 1.00 8.95 12.72
N ILE A 77 0.60 8.71 13.98
CA ILE A 77 1.24 9.30 15.15
C ILE A 77 2.70 8.83 15.27
N TRP A 78 2.96 7.53 15.09
CA TRP A 78 4.33 7.01 15.14
C TRP A 78 5.21 7.62 14.04
N TYR A 79 4.70 7.69 12.82
CA TYR A 79 5.38 8.33 11.70
C TYR A 79 5.66 9.81 11.97
N TYR A 80 4.65 10.56 12.44
CA TYR A 80 4.77 11.97 12.85
C TYR A 80 5.92 12.17 13.85
N ARG A 81 5.94 11.36 14.92
CA ARG A 81 6.99 11.42 15.94
C ARG A 81 8.36 11.03 15.38
N SER A 82 8.41 10.04 14.49
CA SER A 82 9.64 9.59 13.83
C SER A 82 10.21 10.63 12.86
N CYS A 83 9.38 11.57 12.39
CA CYS A 83 9.74 12.75 11.62
C CYS A 83 10.15 13.96 12.48
N GLY A 84 10.19 13.83 13.81
CA GLY A 84 10.53 14.95 14.69
C GLY A 84 9.43 16.02 14.73
N GLY A 85 8.18 15.66 14.44
CA GLY A 85 7.03 16.56 14.48
C GLY A 85 6.79 17.38 13.21
N ASN A 86 7.66 17.29 12.21
CA ASN A 86 7.46 17.92 10.90
C ASN A 86 7.51 16.86 9.79
N TYR A 87 6.34 16.40 9.37
CA TYR A 87 6.18 15.39 8.31
C TYR A 87 5.46 15.94 7.07
N LEU A 88 4.88 17.14 7.17
CA LEU A 88 4.14 17.75 6.07
C LEU A 88 5.15 18.25 5.02
N PRO A 89 5.04 17.78 3.77
CA PRO A 89 5.94 18.20 2.73
C PRO A 89 5.67 19.66 2.38
N LYS A 90 6.73 20.45 2.15
CA LYS A 90 6.60 21.76 1.49
C LYS A 90 6.33 21.50 0.01
N PRO A 91 5.11 21.74 -0.53
CA PRO A 91 4.74 21.20 -1.84
C PRO A 91 5.63 21.68 -2.98
N SER A 92 6.00 22.97 -2.97
CA SER A 92 6.86 23.61 -3.98
C SER A 92 8.28 23.03 -4.07
N LEU A 93 8.76 22.41 -2.98
CA LEU A 93 10.08 21.80 -2.84
C LEU A 93 10.06 20.28 -2.95
N THR A 94 8.94 19.64 -2.59
CA THR A 94 8.85 18.19 -2.48
C THR A 94 8.34 17.54 -3.76
N PHE A 95 7.45 18.24 -4.47
CA PHE A 95 6.73 17.66 -5.59
C PHE A 95 7.12 18.30 -6.92
N HIS A 96 7.35 17.46 -7.93
CA HIS A 96 7.50 17.87 -9.31
C HIS A 96 6.43 17.20 -10.20
N PRO A 97 5.74 17.93 -11.09
CA PRO A 97 4.67 17.37 -11.94
C PRO A 97 5.08 16.11 -12.73
N LEU A 98 6.33 16.09 -13.20
CA LEU A 98 6.90 14.94 -13.92
C LEU A 98 6.89 13.64 -13.09
N GLN A 99 7.01 13.73 -11.76
CA GLN A 99 6.94 12.54 -10.88
C GLN A 99 5.51 11.97 -10.86
N PHE A 100 4.48 12.81 -10.81
CA PHE A 100 3.08 12.34 -10.90
C PHE A 100 2.76 11.75 -12.27
N LEU A 101 3.17 12.43 -13.35
CA LEU A 101 3.01 11.89 -14.71
C LEU A 101 3.69 10.53 -14.85
N SER A 102 4.90 10.40 -14.30
CA SER A 102 5.62 9.14 -14.35
C SER A 102 4.94 8.03 -13.55
N ILE A 103 4.30 8.35 -12.41
CA ILE A 103 3.49 7.37 -11.67
C ILE A 103 2.32 6.92 -12.53
N ILE A 104 1.55 7.85 -13.12
CA ILE A 104 0.41 7.51 -14.01
C ILE A 104 0.86 6.59 -15.16
N LEU A 105 2.04 6.86 -15.74
CA LEU A 105 2.61 6.02 -16.79
C LEU A 105 3.11 4.66 -16.29
N LEU A 106 3.58 4.55 -15.04
CA LEU A 106 4.04 3.29 -14.45
C LEU A 106 2.88 2.34 -14.10
N ILE A 107 1.71 2.87 -13.75
CA ILE A 107 0.59 2.05 -13.25
C ILE A 107 0.19 0.95 -14.25
N PRO A 108 -0.11 1.24 -15.53
CA PRO A 108 -0.47 0.21 -16.49
C PRO A 108 0.62 -0.87 -16.65
N GLY A 109 1.88 -0.47 -16.75
CA GLY A 109 3.00 -1.40 -16.87
C GLY A 109 3.19 -2.27 -15.63
N MET A 110 3.07 -1.71 -14.44
CA MET A 110 3.15 -2.49 -13.20
C MET A 110 1.96 -3.43 -13.03
N GLN A 111 0.78 -3.06 -13.52
CA GLN A 111 -0.41 -3.91 -13.51
C GLN A 111 -0.25 -5.13 -14.43
N PHE A 112 0.10 -4.92 -15.69
CA PHE A 112 0.36 -6.02 -16.61
C PHE A 112 1.55 -6.88 -16.17
N PHE A 113 2.61 -6.26 -15.65
CA PHE A 113 3.74 -6.99 -15.07
C PHE A 113 3.30 -7.90 -13.91
N SER A 114 2.47 -7.39 -13.00
CA SER A 114 1.93 -8.20 -11.89
C SER A 114 1.04 -9.33 -12.41
N GLY A 115 0.26 -9.10 -13.47
CA GLY A 115 -0.50 -10.13 -14.17
C GLY A 115 0.40 -11.23 -14.75
N TYR A 116 1.46 -10.87 -15.49
CA TYR A 116 2.42 -11.84 -16.02
C TYR A 116 3.14 -12.63 -14.93
N LEU A 117 3.51 -11.95 -13.83
CA LEU A 117 4.11 -12.59 -12.67
C LEU A 117 3.15 -13.60 -12.04
N THR A 118 1.88 -13.23 -11.85
CA THR A 118 0.85 -14.14 -11.37
C THR A 118 0.68 -15.33 -12.32
N SER A 119 0.57 -15.11 -13.63
CA SER A 119 0.46 -16.20 -14.62
C SER A 119 1.66 -17.15 -14.58
N ALA A 120 2.88 -16.62 -14.45
CA ALA A 120 4.10 -17.43 -14.33
C ALA A 120 4.11 -18.27 -13.04
N VAL A 121 3.70 -17.68 -11.91
CA VAL A 121 3.60 -18.40 -10.63
C VAL A 121 2.50 -19.47 -10.70
N SER A 122 1.33 -19.14 -11.24
CA SER A 122 0.20 -20.06 -11.38
C SER A 122 0.50 -21.24 -12.30
N PHE A 123 1.33 -21.05 -13.33
CA PHE A 123 1.81 -22.15 -14.17
C PHE A 123 2.61 -23.20 -13.38
N LEU A 124 3.42 -22.74 -12.42
CA LEU A 124 4.24 -23.62 -11.57
C LEU A 124 3.46 -24.16 -10.36
N PHE A 125 2.53 -23.36 -9.81
CA PHE A 125 1.80 -23.63 -8.58
C PHE A 125 0.30 -23.34 -8.73
N PRO A 126 -0.45 -24.13 -9.51
CA PRO A 126 -1.86 -23.87 -9.80
C PRO A 126 -2.76 -23.90 -8.55
N ASN A 127 -2.39 -24.68 -7.53
CA ASN A 127 -3.12 -24.73 -6.27
C ASN A 127 -3.08 -23.40 -5.49
N TRP A 128 -2.04 -22.56 -5.69
CA TRP A 128 -1.99 -21.25 -5.06
C TRP A 128 -2.96 -20.26 -5.70
N LEU A 129 -3.21 -20.41 -7.01
CA LEU A 129 -4.22 -19.61 -7.70
C LEU A 129 -5.63 -19.92 -7.19
N SER A 130 -5.99 -21.21 -7.07
CA SER A 130 -7.31 -21.58 -6.58
C SER A 130 -7.56 -21.17 -5.12
N GLN A 131 -6.52 -21.14 -4.29
CA GLN A 131 -6.59 -20.56 -2.94
C GLN A 131 -6.82 -19.05 -2.98
N TYR A 132 -6.12 -18.34 -3.86
CA TYR A 132 -6.29 -16.90 -4.03
C TYR A 132 -7.69 -16.53 -4.54
N GLU A 133 -8.20 -17.23 -5.54
CA GLU A 133 -9.54 -17.00 -6.09
C GLU A 133 -10.63 -17.16 -5.02
N LYS A 134 -10.55 -18.23 -4.21
CA LYS A 134 -11.48 -18.45 -3.08
C LYS A 134 -11.43 -17.33 -2.04
N LEU A 135 -10.24 -16.80 -1.76
CA LEU A 135 -10.09 -15.67 -0.83
C LEU A 135 -10.73 -14.39 -1.39
N MET A 136 -10.61 -14.14 -2.69
CA MET A 136 -11.23 -12.99 -3.35
C MET A 136 -12.76 -13.11 -3.40
N GLU A 137 -13.29 -14.31 -3.67
CA GLU A 137 -14.72 -14.63 -3.60
C GLU A 137 -15.28 -14.40 -2.18
N THR A 138 -14.63 -14.96 -1.16
CA THR A 138 -15.06 -14.79 0.24
C THR A 138 -14.98 -13.33 0.71
N ALA A 139 -14.02 -12.56 0.17
CA ALA A 139 -13.89 -11.13 0.46
C ALA A 139 -14.95 -10.25 -0.23
N GLY A 140 -15.81 -10.83 -1.09
CA GLY A 140 -16.82 -10.08 -1.85
C GLY A 140 -16.21 -9.10 -2.86
N LEU A 141 -15.03 -9.46 -3.40
CA LEU A 141 -14.32 -8.65 -4.41
C LEU A 141 -14.60 -9.12 -5.85
N ASP A 142 -15.45 -10.12 -6.02
CA ASP A 142 -15.87 -10.73 -7.29
C ASP A 142 -17.20 -10.20 -7.85
N SER A 143 -18.01 -9.55 -7.00
CA SER A 143 -19.34 -8.98 -7.27
C SER A 143 -19.33 -7.46 -7.11
N ASP A 144 -20.50 -6.79 -7.22
CA ASP A 144 -20.65 -5.34 -7.04
C ASP A 144 -19.99 -4.88 -5.73
N ILE A 145 -18.74 -4.40 -5.84
CA ILE A 145 -17.94 -4.00 -4.70
C ILE A 145 -18.68 -2.87 -4.00
N GLY A 146 -19.20 -3.17 -2.81
CA GLY A 146 -19.88 -2.17 -1.99
C GLY A 146 -18.97 -0.96 -1.78
N LEU A 147 -19.57 0.24 -1.75
CA LEU A 147 -18.84 1.52 -1.64
C LEU A 147 -17.79 1.49 -0.51
N PHE A 148 -18.09 0.82 0.60
CA PHE A 148 -17.18 0.69 1.73
C PHE A 148 -15.95 -0.17 1.41
N MET A 149 -16.14 -1.36 0.81
CA MET A 149 -15.02 -2.22 0.41
C MET A 149 -14.17 -1.57 -0.67
N PHE A 150 -14.79 -0.78 -1.56
CA PHE A 150 -14.06 0.04 -2.52
C PHE A 150 -13.18 1.09 -1.82
N ILE A 151 -13.74 1.89 -0.90
CA ILE A 151 -12.96 2.89 -0.15
C ILE A 151 -11.83 2.23 0.65
N TYR A 152 -12.10 1.08 1.26
CA TYR A 152 -11.09 0.32 1.98
C TYR A 152 -9.97 -0.16 1.04
N ALA A 153 -10.30 -0.94 0.01
CA ALA A 153 -9.32 -1.57 -0.87
C ALA A 153 -8.51 -0.55 -1.66
N VAL A 154 -9.13 0.55 -2.09
CA VAL A 154 -8.47 1.55 -2.94
C VAL A 154 -7.75 2.63 -2.15
N ILE A 155 -8.25 3.02 -0.96
CA ILE A 155 -7.75 4.18 -0.23
C ILE A 155 -7.21 3.79 1.14
N LEU A 156 -8.05 3.27 2.04
CA LEU A 156 -7.67 3.11 3.45
C LEU A 156 -6.58 2.04 3.64
N GLY A 157 -6.72 0.89 2.97
CA GLY A 157 -5.73 -0.19 2.97
C GLY A 157 -4.36 0.31 2.49
N PRO A 158 -4.25 0.87 1.26
CA PRO A 158 -3.01 1.44 0.76
C PRO A 158 -2.40 2.51 1.67
N VAL A 159 -3.20 3.43 2.24
CA VAL A 159 -2.69 4.45 3.17
C VAL A 159 -2.13 3.81 4.45
N CYS A 160 -2.85 2.86 5.04
CA CYS A 160 -2.42 2.12 6.22
C CYS A 160 -1.10 1.38 5.94
N GLU A 161 -1.05 0.62 4.85
CA GLU A 161 0.11 -0.17 4.46
C GLU A 161 1.33 0.72 4.17
N GLU A 162 1.16 1.85 3.48
CA GLU A 162 2.28 2.77 3.27
C GLU A 162 2.82 3.34 4.59
N LEU A 163 1.94 3.70 5.55
CA LEU A 163 2.37 4.15 6.87
C LEU A 163 3.15 3.06 7.62
N VAL A 164 2.65 1.82 7.62
CA VAL A 164 3.30 0.66 8.27
C VAL A 164 4.67 0.39 7.64
N PHE A 165 4.73 0.23 6.32
CA PHE A 165 5.91 -0.30 5.63
C PHE A 165 6.92 0.80 5.25
N ARG A 166 6.47 1.89 4.62
CA ARG A 166 7.38 2.95 4.13
C ARG A 166 7.57 4.03 5.19
N GLY A 167 6.52 4.36 5.92
CA GLY A 167 6.54 5.34 6.99
C GLY A 167 7.39 4.91 8.19
N VAL A 168 7.02 3.79 8.82
CA VAL A 168 7.64 3.35 10.09
C VAL A 168 8.69 2.26 9.87
N THR A 169 8.33 1.13 9.24
CA THR A 169 9.22 -0.04 9.10
C THR A 169 10.52 0.30 8.38
N MET A 170 10.43 0.81 7.15
CA MET A 170 11.61 1.17 6.35
C MET A 170 12.44 2.22 7.09
N ARG A 171 11.81 3.24 7.68
CA ARG A 171 12.52 4.30 8.43
C ARG A 171 13.29 3.78 9.65
N LEU A 172 12.74 2.84 10.41
CA LEU A 172 13.43 2.20 11.52
C LEU A 172 14.62 1.37 11.02
N VAL A 173 14.40 0.53 10.01
CA VAL A 173 15.45 -0.35 9.47
C VAL A 173 16.56 0.45 8.80
N ARG A 174 16.26 1.60 8.16
CA ARG A 174 17.27 2.52 7.57
C ARG A 174 18.25 3.09 8.59
N ARG A 175 17.92 3.08 9.89
CA ARG A 175 18.88 3.44 10.97
C ARG A 175 19.92 2.34 11.23
N ALA A 176 19.65 1.11 10.79
CA ALA A 176 20.54 -0.03 10.94
C ALA A 176 21.24 -0.42 9.63
N LEU A 177 20.53 -0.31 8.49
CA LEU A 177 20.90 -0.88 7.20
C LEU A 177 20.89 0.15 6.05
N PRO A 178 21.68 -0.08 4.98
CA PRO A 178 21.59 0.71 3.76
C PRO A 178 20.22 0.58 3.08
N PHE A 179 19.89 1.52 2.19
CA PHE A 179 18.58 1.58 1.54
C PHE A 179 18.16 0.27 0.89
N TRP A 180 19.04 -0.36 0.10
CA TRP A 180 18.69 -1.59 -0.62
C TRP A 180 18.25 -2.72 0.33
N ALA A 181 18.92 -2.86 1.48
CA ALA A 181 18.61 -3.92 2.46
C ALA A 181 17.35 -3.59 3.27
N ALA A 182 17.16 -2.30 3.63
CA ALA A 182 15.93 -1.86 4.28
C ALA A 182 14.71 -1.99 3.36
N ASN A 183 14.87 -1.65 2.08
CA ASN A 183 13.84 -1.78 1.06
C ASN A 183 13.49 -3.25 0.77
N LEU A 184 14.50 -4.12 0.74
CA LEU A 184 14.29 -5.55 0.60
C LEU A 184 13.52 -6.11 1.80
N MET A 185 13.96 -5.81 3.02
CA MET A 185 13.30 -6.29 4.24
C MET A 185 11.84 -5.82 4.32
N GLN A 186 11.56 -4.53 4.11
CA GLN A 186 10.18 -4.02 4.16
C GLN A 186 9.31 -4.65 3.07
N ALA A 187 9.86 -4.88 1.87
CA ALA A 187 9.12 -5.51 0.78
C ALA A 187 8.79 -6.97 1.07
N VAL A 188 9.74 -7.75 1.63
CA VAL A 188 9.49 -9.13 2.05
C VAL A 188 8.37 -9.17 3.08
N LEU A 189 8.45 -8.28 4.08
CA LEU A 189 7.44 -8.17 5.10
C LEU A 189 6.07 -7.75 4.54
N PHE A 190 6.04 -6.85 3.56
CA PHE A 190 4.83 -6.44 2.85
C PHE A 190 4.21 -7.60 2.07
N GLY A 191 5.02 -8.42 1.39
CA GLY A 191 4.54 -9.63 0.72
C GLY A 191 3.95 -10.65 1.70
N ILE A 192 4.65 -10.95 2.79
CA ILE A 192 4.18 -11.90 3.83
C ILE A 192 2.89 -11.41 4.49
N PHE A 193 2.73 -10.11 4.68
CA PHE A 193 1.55 -9.50 5.32
C PHE A 193 0.23 -9.84 4.63
N HIS A 194 0.25 -10.17 3.34
CA HIS A 194 -0.95 -10.57 2.59
C HIS A 194 -1.39 -12.01 2.83
N MET A 195 -0.57 -12.84 3.48
CA MET A 195 -0.92 -14.20 3.92
C MET A 195 -1.42 -15.13 2.80
N ASN A 196 -1.05 -14.84 1.55
CA ASN A 196 -1.35 -15.64 0.36
C ASN A 196 -0.16 -15.59 -0.61
N TRP A 197 0.15 -16.71 -1.27
CA TRP A 197 1.33 -16.82 -2.12
C TRP A 197 1.27 -15.95 -3.38
N ILE A 198 0.15 -16.02 -4.13
CA ILE A 198 0.00 -15.23 -5.36
C ILE A 198 0.12 -13.74 -5.06
N GLN A 199 -0.68 -13.27 -4.09
CA GLN A 199 -0.69 -11.87 -3.68
C GLN A 199 0.62 -11.44 -3.05
N GLY A 200 1.19 -12.26 -2.15
CA GLY A 200 2.45 -11.96 -1.49
C GLY A 200 3.62 -11.82 -2.46
N ILE A 201 3.67 -12.61 -3.54
CA ILE A 201 4.74 -12.55 -4.54
C ILE A 201 4.66 -11.24 -5.34
N TYR A 202 3.50 -10.89 -5.90
CA TYR A 202 3.40 -9.62 -6.64
C TYR A 202 3.48 -8.41 -5.70
N ALA A 203 2.94 -8.51 -4.48
CA ALA A 203 3.04 -7.46 -3.47
C ALA A 203 4.49 -7.24 -3.02
N PHE A 204 5.30 -8.30 -2.90
CA PHE A 204 6.74 -8.17 -2.66
C PHE A 204 7.42 -7.31 -3.74
N VAL A 205 7.17 -7.61 -5.03
CA VAL A 205 7.78 -6.84 -6.13
C VAL A 205 7.28 -5.41 -6.16
N LEU A 206 5.97 -5.21 -6.01
CA LEU A 206 5.36 -3.88 -5.86
C LEU A 206 5.94 -3.14 -4.65
N GLY A 207 6.22 -3.85 -3.56
CA GLY A 207 6.86 -3.37 -2.34
C GLY A 207 8.23 -2.75 -2.59
N LEU A 208 9.07 -3.42 -3.39
CA LEU A 208 10.37 -2.91 -3.80
C LEU A 208 10.25 -1.60 -4.60
N VAL A 209 9.28 -1.54 -5.52
CA VAL A 209 9.03 -0.36 -6.36
C VAL A 209 8.53 0.81 -5.52
N LEU A 210 7.54 0.58 -4.66
CA LEU A 210 6.97 1.60 -3.78
C LEU A 210 8.01 2.15 -2.80
N GLY A 211 8.87 1.31 -2.22
CA GLY A 211 9.96 1.79 -1.37
C GLY A 211 11.01 2.60 -2.13
N TRP A 212 11.29 2.25 -3.39
CA TRP A 212 12.13 3.06 -4.28
C TRP A 212 11.49 4.41 -4.63
N ILE A 213 10.20 4.44 -4.94
CA ILE A 213 9.42 5.65 -5.18
C ILE A 213 9.41 6.55 -3.95
N CYS A 214 9.21 5.98 -2.75
CA CYS A 214 9.23 6.73 -1.49
C CYS A 214 10.62 7.35 -1.22
N GLU A 215 11.71 6.58 -1.35
CA GLU A 215 13.08 7.07 -1.08
C GLU A 215 13.50 8.12 -2.11
N LYS A 216 13.31 7.86 -3.41
CA LYS A 216 13.70 8.83 -4.46
C LYS A 216 12.77 10.05 -4.48
N GLY A 217 11.47 9.81 -4.30
CA GLY A 217 10.46 10.84 -4.15
C GLY A 217 10.62 11.66 -2.86
N GLY A 218 11.41 11.22 -1.89
CA GLY A 218 11.64 11.94 -0.64
C GLY A 218 10.37 12.18 0.18
N SER A 219 9.30 11.42 -0.10
CA SER A 219 7.97 11.65 0.45
C SER A 219 7.12 10.39 0.31
N ILE A 220 6.48 9.98 1.42
CA ILE A 220 5.55 8.85 1.47
C ILE A 220 4.31 9.07 0.59
N TYR A 221 3.96 10.33 0.30
CA TYR A 221 2.79 10.65 -0.51
C TYR A 221 2.93 10.16 -1.97
N PHE A 222 4.17 10.04 -2.49
CA PHE A 222 4.36 9.45 -3.82
C PHE A 222 4.04 7.96 -3.85
N SER A 223 4.46 7.22 -2.82
CA SER A 223 4.16 5.78 -2.74
C SER A 223 2.69 5.54 -2.40
N MET A 224 2.08 6.35 -1.52
CA MET A 224 0.63 6.35 -1.29
C MET A 224 -0.16 6.60 -2.57
N PHE A 225 0.18 7.64 -3.34
CA PHE A 225 -0.50 7.94 -4.59
C PHE A 225 -0.35 6.80 -5.61
N PHE A 226 0.85 6.26 -5.76
CA PHE A 226 1.09 5.08 -6.61
C PHE A 226 0.22 3.91 -6.16
N HIS A 227 0.22 3.59 -4.87
CA HIS A 227 -0.43 2.41 -4.35
C HIS A 227 -1.96 2.48 -4.45
N ILE A 228 -2.53 3.67 -4.22
CA ILE A 228 -3.95 3.97 -4.43
C ILE A 228 -4.31 3.79 -5.92
N LEU A 229 -3.52 4.34 -6.84
CA LEU A 229 -3.78 4.17 -8.28
C LEU A 229 -3.62 2.71 -8.72
N PHE A 230 -2.67 1.98 -8.14
CA PHE A 230 -2.49 0.56 -8.41
C PHE A 230 -3.73 -0.21 -7.97
N ASN A 231 -4.20 -0.03 -6.74
CA ASN A 231 -5.43 -0.70 -6.27
C ASN A 231 -6.65 -0.25 -7.07
N PHE A 232 -6.81 1.04 -7.34
CA PHE A 232 -7.90 1.55 -8.19
C PHE A 232 -7.94 0.86 -9.56
N TRP A 233 -6.78 0.73 -10.22
CA TRP A 233 -6.72 0.02 -11.49
C TRP A 233 -7.11 -1.45 -11.34
N GLY A 234 -6.55 -2.15 -10.35
CA GLY A 234 -6.86 -3.57 -10.12
C GLY A 234 -8.34 -3.80 -9.83
N THR A 235 -8.95 -2.93 -9.03
CA THR A 235 -10.35 -3.01 -8.60
C THR A 235 -11.34 -2.62 -9.70
N ILE A 236 -11.04 -1.59 -10.51
CA ILE A 236 -12.00 -1.02 -11.47
C ILE A 236 -11.63 -1.34 -12.91
N ILE A 237 -10.38 -1.10 -13.30
CA ILE A 237 -9.96 -1.19 -14.70
C ILE A 237 -9.68 -2.64 -15.10
N GLY A 238 -9.08 -3.44 -14.21
CA GLY A 238 -8.77 -4.86 -14.45
C GLY A 238 -9.98 -5.66 -14.92
N PRO A 239 -11.09 -5.71 -14.15
CA PRO A 239 -12.30 -6.43 -14.55
C PRO A 239 -12.89 -5.96 -15.89
N LEU A 240 -12.80 -4.66 -16.19
CA LEU A 240 -13.27 -4.11 -17.48
C LEU A 240 -12.45 -4.63 -18.66
N LEU A 241 -11.14 -4.84 -18.47
CA LEU A 241 -10.24 -5.36 -19.50
C LEU A 241 -10.41 -6.85 -19.75
N ASN A 242 -10.90 -7.63 -18.78
CA ASN A 242 -11.15 -9.08 -18.94
C ASN A 242 -12.19 -9.40 -20.02
N ASN A 243 -13.02 -8.42 -20.42
CA ASN A 243 -14.00 -8.56 -21.50
C ASN A 243 -13.37 -8.46 -22.90
N LEU A 244 -12.11 -8.06 -23.01
CA LEU A 244 -11.41 -8.01 -24.28
C LEU A 244 -11.06 -9.43 -24.73
N LYS A 245 -11.42 -9.77 -25.97
CA LYS A 245 -10.97 -11.04 -26.56
C LYS A 245 -9.46 -11.01 -26.75
N GLU A 246 -8.75 -11.83 -26.00
CA GLU A 246 -7.32 -11.99 -26.19
C GLU A 246 -7.04 -12.64 -27.55
N THR A 247 -6.16 -11.98 -28.30
CA THR A 247 -5.55 -12.50 -29.54
C THR A 247 -4.05 -12.45 -29.35
N ASP A 248 -3.30 -13.31 -30.04
CA ASP A 248 -1.83 -13.32 -29.96
C ASP A 248 -1.23 -11.94 -30.24
N LEU A 249 -1.78 -11.21 -31.23
CA LEU A 249 -1.36 -9.86 -31.56
C LEU A 249 -1.61 -8.87 -30.41
N LEU A 250 -2.79 -8.92 -29.78
CA LEU A 250 -3.10 -8.06 -28.63
C LEU A 250 -2.17 -8.37 -27.45
N GLY A 251 -1.87 -9.64 -27.18
CA GLY A 251 -0.92 -10.06 -26.15
C GLY A 251 0.48 -9.48 -26.38
N ILE A 252 0.98 -9.55 -27.62
CA ILE A 252 2.28 -8.95 -27.99
C ILE A 252 2.28 -7.43 -27.79
N ILE A 253 1.20 -6.75 -28.20
CA ILE A 253 1.06 -5.30 -28.02
C ILE A 253 1.09 -4.92 -26.53
N ILE A 254 0.33 -5.62 -25.68
CA ILE A 254 0.28 -5.38 -24.23
C ILE A 254 1.66 -5.65 -23.61
N PHE A 255 2.37 -6.70 -24.03
CA PHE A 255 3.71 -7.00 -23.56
C PHE A 255 4.71 -5.88 -23.90
N LEU A 256 4.74 -5.41 -25.15
CA LEU A 256 5.59 -4.30 -25.56
C LEU A 256 5.23 -2.99 -24.84
N PHE A 257 3.93 -2.71 -24.72
CA PHE A 257 3.42 -1.58 -23.96
C PHE A 257 3.87 -1.63 -22.50
N THR A 258 3.85 -2.81 -21.88
CA THR A 258 4.32 -3.02 -20.51
C THR A 258 5.78 -2.60 -20.36
N ILE A 259 6.66 -3.07 -21.26
CA ILE A 259 8.09 -2.71 -21.24
C ILE A 259 8.28 -1.20 -21.39
N VAL A 260 7.60 -0.60 -22.37
CA VAL A 260 7.71 0.85 -22.66
C VAL A 260 7.22 1.68 -21.47
N SER A 261 6.05 1.33 -20.91
CA SER A 261 5.45 1.97 -19.74
C SER A 261 6.40 1.94 -18.54
N LEU A 262 6.99 0.78 -18.23
CA LEU A 262 7.93 0.64 -17.13
C LEU A 262 9.20 1.46 -17.36
N VAL A 263 9.84 1.31 -18.53
CA VAL A 263 11.11 2.01 -18.84
C VAL A 263 10.93 3.52 -18.82
N LEU A 264 9.90 4.04 -19.49
CA LEU A 264 9.61 5.47 -19.52
C LEU A 264 9.23 5.99 -18.13
N GLY A 265 8.34 5.28 -17.44
CA GLY A 265 7.90 5.66 -16.10
C GLY A 265 9.05 5.77 -15.10
N PHE A 266 9.93 4.76 -15.02
CA PHE A 266 11.09 4.82 -14.13
C PHE A 266 12.09 5.92 -14.52
N SER A 267 12.29 6.13 -15.82
CA SER A 267 13.21 7.16 -16.33
C SER A 267 12.71 8.57 -16.03
N LEU A 268 11.42 8.83 -16.27
CA LEU A 268 10.79 10.12 -16.00
C LEU A 268 10.70 10.40 -14.49
N PHE A 269 10.47 9.40 -13.64
CA PHE A 269 10.48 9.59 -12.20
C PHE A 269 11.87 10.03 -11.71
N ARG A 270 12.94 9.42 -12.23
CA ARG A 270 14.33 9.83 -11.92
C ARG A 270 14.62 11.25 -12.42
N LEU A 271 14.18 11.59 -13.62
CA LEU A 271 14.36 12.93 -14.18
C LEU A 271 13.61 13.99 -13.36
N GLY A 272 12.35 13.71 -13.00
CA GLY A 272 11.54 14.58 -12.15
C GLY A 272 12.15 14.80 -10.76
N THR A 273 12.74 13.75 -10.19
CA THR A 273 13.51 13.82 -8.94
C THR A 273 14.70 14.77 -9.08
N LYS A 274 15.50 14.61 -10.14
CA LYS A 274 16.66 15.49 -10.42
C LYS A 274 16.24 16.95 -10.57
N TRP A 275 15.18 17.22 -11.31
CA TRP A 275 14.68 18.59 -11.52
C TRP A 275 14.10 19.21 -10.25
N ARG A 276 13.38 18.43 -9.44
CA ARG A 276 12.95 18.85 -8.11
C ARG A 276 14.14 19.28 -7.26
N ASP A 277 15.17 18.45 -7.17
CA ASP A 277 16.33 18.73 -6.31
C ASP A 277 17.09 19.98 -6.78
N GLN A 278 17.22 20.17 -8.10
CA GLN A 278 17.78 21.39 -8.69
C GLN A 278 16.93 22.63 -8.37
N LYS A 279 15.60 22.52 -8.46
CA LYS A 279 14.68 23.61 -8.11
C LYS A 279 14.78 23.96 -6.63
N ALA A 280 14.81 22.96 -5.75
CA ALA A 280 14.92 23.15 -4.31
C ALA A 280 16.25 23.83 -3.94
N ALA A 281 17.36 23.41 -4.54
CA ALA A 281 18.66 24.03 -4.34
C ALA A 281 18.68 25.52 -4.74
N ARG A 282 18.02 25.88 -5.87
CA ARG A 282 17.89 27.27 -6.31
C ARG A 282 17.06 28.11 -5.34
N LEU A 283 15.93 27.58 -4.86
CA LEU A 283 15.06 28.29 -3.93
C LEU A 283 15.71 28.51 -2.56
N MET A 284 16.55 27.58 -2.10
CA MET A 284 17.30 27.72 -0.85
C MET A 284 18.51 28.67 -0.97
N ALA A 285 19.00 28.91 -2.19
CA ALA A 285 20.14 29.79 -2.45
C ALA A 285 19.74 31.24 -2.78
N ALA A 286 18.44 31.53 -2.96
CA ALA A 286 17.97 32.90 -3.14
C ALA A 286 18.14 33.69 -1.82
N PRO A 287 18.86 34.82 -1.81
CA PRO A 287 18.95 35.67 -0.63
C PRO A 287 17.55 36.15 -0.23
N ASP A 288 17.29 36.17 1.08
CA ASP A 288 16.03 36.66 1.66
C ASP A 288 15.81 38.10 1.18
N HIS A 289 14.83 38.30 0.30
CA HIS A 289 14.57 39.60 -0.31
C HIS A 289 13.49 40.35 0.50
N ASP A 290 13.62 40.36 1.84
CA ASP A 290 12.62 40.93 2.76
C ASP A 290 13.23 41.93 3.76
N ASP A 291 14.22 42.74 3.35
CA ASP A 291 14.75 43.89 4.12
C ASP A 291 14.59 45.24 3.39
N HIS A 292 13.50 45.42 2.61
CA HIS A 292 13.17 46.71 2.01
C HIS A 292 11.73 47.15 2.31
N PHE A 293 11.43 47.34 3.60
CA PHE A 293 10.34 48.20 4.06
C PHE A 293 10.70 48.86 5.41
N GLU A 294 11.88 49.46 5.50
CA GLU A 294 12.15 50.50 6.48
C GLU A 294 12.66 51.76 5.74
N ALA A 295 12.13 52.90 6.17
CA ALA A 295 12.43 54.27 5.72
C ALA A 295 11.82 54.72 4.37
N ALA A 296 10.52 55.04 4.41
CA ALA A 296 10.04 56.26 3.76
C ALA A 296 9.45 57.15 4.86
N GLU A 297 10.23 58.16 5.25
CA GLU A 297 9.78 59.37 5.95
C GLU A 297 8.67 60.09 5.19
#